data_AF-A0A819JRX1-F1
#
_entry.id   AF-A0A819JRX1-F1
#
_cell.length_a   1.000
_cell.length_b   1.000
_cell.length_c   1.000
_cell.angle_alpha   90.00
_cell.angle_beta   90.00
_cell.angle_gamma   90.00
#
_symmetry.space_group_name_H-M   'P 1'
#
loop_
_entity.id
_entity.type
_entity.pdbx_description
1 polymer ?
#
loop_
_entity_poly.entity_id
_entity_poly.type
_entity_poly.pdbx_seq_one_letter_code
_entity_poly.pdbx_strand_id
1 'polypeptide(L)'
;MASLCDPFTQKEKIDKIPDIKRYIRDSLSKVLRAFDQSIPPVQLEHPENHWRATYILTTAQANNFDYPSEFYEHVAILWADAGVQLCLKQSMEQNYSDIVK
;
A
#
# COMPACT_ATOMS: atom_id res chain seq x y z
N MET A 1 -20.89 -32.96 13.08
CA MET A 1 -20.19 -32.43 11.91
C MET A 1 -20.71 -31.02 11.67
N ALA A 2 -20.13 -30.01 12.33
CA ALA A 2 -20.52 -28.62 12.12
C ALA A 2 -19.96 -28.16 10.76
N SER A 3 -20.85 -27.85 9.82
CA SER A 3 -20.51 -27.22 8.56
C SER A 3 -19.90 -25.86 8.86
N LEU A 4 -18.65 -25.64 8.44
CA LEU A 4 -17.98 -24.34 8.40
C LEU A 4 -18.76 -23.46 7.41
N CYS A 5 -19.81 -22.81 7.89
CA CYS A 5 -20.55 -21.82 7.11
C CYS A 5 -19.59 -20.64 6.89
N ASP A 6 -19.27 -20.36 5.63
CA ASP A 6 -18.47 -19.21 5.22
C ASP A 6 -19.15 -17.94 5.77
N PRO A 7 -18.48 -17.14 6.61
CA PRO A 7 -19.08 -15.98 7.25
C PRO A 7 -19.46 -14.86 6.27
N PHE A 8 -19.07 -14.98 4.99
CA PHE A 8 -19.41 -14.02 3.94
C PHE A 8 -20.03 -14.71 2.74
N THR A 9 -21.12 -14.12 2.25
CA THR A 9 -21.72 -14.50 0.96
C THR A 9 -20.82 -14.10 -0.20
N GLN A 10 -20.98 -14.77 -1.35
CA GLN A 10 -20.24 -14.44 -2.56
C GLN A 10 -20.47 -12.99 -3.01
N LYS A 11 -21.69 -12.47 -2.80
CA LYS A 11 -22.03 -11.08 -3.09
C LYS A 11 -21.24 -10.10 -2.22
N GLU A 12 -21.18 -10.34 -0.90
CA GLU A 12 -20.41 -9.49 0.01
C GLU A 12 -18.92 -9.47 -0.34
N LYS A 13 -18.35 -10.62 -0.76
CA LYS A 13 -16.97 -10.70 -1.23
C LYS A 13 -16.74 -9.82 -2.46
N ILE A 14 -17.65 -9.84 -3.43
CA ILE A 14 -17.56 -9.03 -4.66
C ILE A 14 -17.70 -7.53 -4.33
N ASP A 15 -18.67 -7.17 -3.50
CA ASP A 15 -18.96 -5.78 -3.13
C ASP A 15 -17.79 -5.13 -2.38
N LYS A 16 -16.88 -5.92 -1.77
CA LYS A 16 -15.66 -5.44 -1.08
C LYS A 16 -14.45 -5.25 -1.97
N ILE A 17 -14.43 -5.79 -3.20
CA ILE A 17 -13.26 -5.71 -4.09
C ILE A 17 -12.81 -4.26 -4.34
N PRO A 18 -13.70 -3.29 -4.66
CA PRO A 18 -13.28 -1.91 -4.92
C PRO A 18 -12.61 -1.26 -3.70
N ASP A 19 -13.13 -1.52 -2.51
CA ASP A 19 -12.57 -1.00 -1.26
C ASP A 19 -11.17 -1.55 -1.01
N ILE A 20 -10.96 -2.85 -1.24
CA ILE A 20 -9.63 -3.49 -1.11
C ILE A 20 -8.64 -2.89 -2.09
N LYS A 21 -9.02 -2.71 -3.36
CA LYS A 21 -8.17 -2.10 -4.38
C LYS A 21 -7.76 -0.68 -4.00
N ARG A 22 -8.72 0.12 -3.52
CA ARG A 22 -8.48 1.47 -3.03
C ARG A 22 -7.55 1.48 -1.83
N TYR A 23 -7.76 0.57 -0.89
CA TYR A 23 -6.93 0.45 0.30
C TYR A 23 -5.46 0.15 -0.05
N ILE A 24 -5.20 -0.73 -1.02
CA ILE A 24 -3.84 -1.05 -1.48
C ILE A 24 -3.15 0.22 -2.01
N ARG A 25 -3.83 0.96 -2.91
CA ARG A 25 -3.32 2.21 -3.47
C ARG A 25 -3.04 3.24 -2.37
N ASP A 26 -4.02 3.50 -1.52
CA ASP A 26 -3.95 4.57 -0.52
C ASP A 26 -2.87 4.26 0.53
N SER A 27 -2.73 3.00 0.93
CA SER A 27 -1.69 2.56 1.88
C SER A 27 -0.30 2.74 1.31
N LEU A 28 -0.04 2.27 0.08
CA LEU A 28 1.26 2.46 -0.56
C LEU A 28 1.57 3.94 -0.79
N SER A 29 0.58 4.73 -1.24
CA SER A 29 0.74 6.18 -1.42
C SER A 29 1.11 6.89 -0.12
N LYS A 30 0.52 6.47 1.00
CA LYS A 30 0.82 7.00 2.32
C LYS A 30 2.27 6.72 2.72
N VAL A 31 2.75 5.50 2.49
CA VAL A 31 4.15 5.12 2.77
C VAL A 31 5.12 5.94 1.94
N LEU A 32 4.90 6.04 0.62
CA LEU A 32 5.78 6.80 -0.27
C LEU A 32 5.85 8.29 0.10
N ARG A 33 4.73 8.89 0.52
CA ARG A 33 4.71 10.30 1.00
C ARG A 33 5.41 10.49 2.34
N ALA A 34 5.59 9.43 3.13
CA ALA A 34 6.24 9.49 4.43
C ALA A 34 7.77 9.39 4.34
N PHE A 35 8.34 9.14 3.15
CA PHE A 35 9.79 9.02 2.95
C PHE A 35 10.53 10.28 3.42
N ASP A 36 10.05 11.46 3.02
CA ASP A 36 10.66 12.75 3.39
C ASP A 36 10.39 13.14 4.86
N GLN A 37 9.36 12.55 5.47
CA GLN A 37 8.98 12.80 6.86
C GLN A 37 9.70 11.88 7.85
N SER A 38 10.27 10.78 7.35
CA SER A 38 11.01 9.81 8.15
C SER A 38 12.32 10.43 8.66
N ILE A 39 12.74 10.05 9.87
CA ILE A 39 13.98 10.52 10.49
C ILE A 39 14.80 9.29 10.90
N PRO A 40 15.89 8.95 10.19
CA PRO A 40 16.43 9.64 9.01
C PRO A 40 15.53 9.52 7.76
N PRO A 41 15.63 10.45 6.79
CA PRO A 41 14.88 10.36 5.54
C PRO A 41 15.16 9.05 4.81
N VAL A 42 14.11 8.49 4.22
CA VAL A 42 14.18 7.24 3.47
C VAL A 42 14.15 7.54 1.98
N GLN A 43 14.85 6.75 1.18
CA GLN A 43 14.81 6.79 -0.28
C GLN A 43 14.54 5.39 -0.82
N LEU A 44 14.07 5.32 -2.07
CA LEU A 44 13.98 4.04 -2.77
C LEU A 44 15.39 3.44 -2.91
N GLU A 45 15.51 2.14 -2.67
CA GLU A 45 16.78 1.46 -2.85
C GLU A 45 17.18 1.42 -4.33
N HIS A 46 16.19 1.28 -5.21
CA HIS A 46 16.36 1.23 -6.65
C HIS A 46 15.87 2.54 -7.29
N PRO A 47 16.78 3.45 -7.74
CA PRO A 47 16.38 4.72 -8.33
C PRO A 47 15.49 4.58 -9.58
N GLU A 48 15.61 3.48 -10.33
CA GLU A 48 14.75 3.16 -11.46
C GLU A 48 13.28 2.94 -11.09
N ASN A 49 12.94 2.82 -9.79
CA ASN A 49 11.56 2.74 -9.32
C ASN A 49 10.89 4.11 -9.13
N HIS A 50 11.60 5.23 -9.27
CA HIS A 50 11.03 6.57 -9.06
C HIS A 50 9.81 6.87 -9.94
N TRP A 51 9.84 6.43 -11.21
CA TRP A 51 8.71 6.66 -12.11
C TRP A 51 7.48 5.83 -11.70
N ARG A 52 7.69 4.64 -11.12
CA ARG A 52 6.61 3.82 -10.54
C ARG A 52 6.01 4.49 -9.32
N ALA A 53 6.86 5.03 -8.43
CA ALA A 53 6.39 5.80 -7.28
C ALA A 53 5.59 7.03 -7.73
N THR A 54 6.06 7.72 -8.78
CA THR A 54 5.35 8.85 -9.38
C THR A 54 3.99 8.42 -9.96
N TYR A 55 3.93 7.30 -10.69
CA TYR A 55 2.68 6.72 -11.18
C TYR A 55 1.67 6.49 -10.05
N ILE A 56 2.11 5.88 -8.94
CA ILE A 56 1.24 5.62 -7.77
C ILE A 56 0.76 6.92 -7.14
N LEU A 57 1.64 7.91 -7.00
CA LEU A 57 1.35 9.20 -6.36
C LEU A 57 0.56 10.18 -7.25
N THR A 58 0.44 9.92 -8.55
CA THR A 58 -0.23 10.80 -9.51
C THR A 58 -1.31 10.05 -10.31
N THR A 59 -0.94 9.29 -11.35
CA THR A 59 -1.85 8.57 -12.25
C THR A 59 -2.87 7.70 -11.51
N ALA A 60 -2.41 6.92 -10.52
CA ALA A 60 -3.29 6.03 -9.77
C ALA A 60 -4.28 6.75 -8.83
N GLN A 61 -4.06 8.04 -8.55
CA GLN A 61 -4.92 8.84 -7.66
C GLN A 61 -6.20 9.35 -8.33
N ALA A 62 -6.44 9.03 -9.62
CA ALA A 62 -7.66 9.41 -10.31
C ALA A 62 -8.91 8.86 -9.59
N ASN A 63 -9.99 9.65 -9.56
CA ASN A 63 -11.24 9.29 -8.87
C ASN A 63 -11.87 7.99 -9.38
N ASN A 64 -11.81 7.77 -10.71
CA ASN A 64 -12.35 6.58 -11.37
C ASN A 64 -11.21 5.71 -11.91
N PHE A 65 -10.17 5.49 -11.11
CA PHE A 65 -9.06 4.65 -11.50
C PHE A 65 -9.50 3.17 -11.60
N ASP A 66 -9.28 2.54 -12.76
CA ASP A 66 -9.79 1.20 -13.05
C ASP A 66 -8.93 0.04 -12.50
N TYR A 67 -7.79 0.37 -11.89
CA TYR A 67 -6.80 -0.61 -11.39
C TYR A 67 -6.37 -1.63 -12.46
N PRO A 68 -5.71 -1.18 -13.55
CA PRO A 68 -5.21 -2.06 -14.60
C PRO A 68 -4.10 -2.99 -14.08
N SER A 69 -3.76 -4.05 -14.83
CA SER A 69 -2.68 -4.97 -14.45
C SER A 69 -1.35 -4.28 -14.14
N GLU A 70 -1.02 -3.24 -14.91
CA GLU A 70 0.17 -2.39 -14.70
C GLU A 70 0.23 -1.82 -13.27
N PHE A 71 -0.90 -1.42 -12.69
CA PHE A 71 -0.94 -0.90 -11.32
C PHE A 71 -0.42 -1.94 -10.32
N TYR A 72 -0.85 -3.20 -10.46
CA TYR A 72 -0.44 -4.26 -9.55
C TYR A 72 1.03 -4.64 -9.71
N GLU A 73 1.56 -4.55 -10.93
CA GLU A 73 2.99 -4.73 -11.19
C GLU A 73 3.82 -3.66 -10.48
N HIS A 74 3.44 -2.39 -10.61
CA HIS A 74 4.12 -1.28 -9.91
C HIS A 74 4.03 -1.43 -8.40
N VAL A 75 2.85 -1.80 -7.88
CA VAL A 75 2.66 -2.08 -6.44
C VAL A 75 3.59 -3.20 -5.99
N ALA A 76 3.66 -4.32 -6.71
CA ALA A 76 4.49 -5.45 -6.31
C ALA A 76 5.98 -5.10 -6.31
N ILE A 77 6.46 -4.38 -7.33
CA ILE A 77 7.84 -3.93 -7.43
C ILE A 77 8.19 -2.96 -6.30
N LEU A 78 7.35 -1.94 -6.08
CA LEU A 78 7.58 -0.95 -5.02
C LEU A 78 7.48 -1.58 -3.63
N TRP A 79 6.54 -2.51 -3.42
CA TRP A 79 6.39 -3.18 -2.13
C TRP A 79 7.63 -4.03 -1.79
N ALA A 80 8.32 -4.59 -2.78
CA ALA A 80 9.55 -5.33 -2.57
C ALA A 80 10.80 -4.44 -2.37
N ASP A 81 10.72 -3.14 -2.66
CA ASP A 81 11.85 -2.20 -2.52
C ASP A 81 12.21 -2.01 -1.04
N ALA A 82 13.49 -2.14 -0.68
CA ALA A 82 13.88 -2.07 0.73
C ALA A 82 13.68 -0.68 1.34
N GLY A 83 13.68 0.39 0.53
CA GLY A 83 13.29 1.72 1.01
C GLY A 83 11.85 1.75 1.51
N VAL A 84 10.92 1.13 0.76
CA VAL A 84 9.52 1.01 1.17
C VAL A 84 9.38 0.17 2.43
N GLN A 85 10.07 -0.98 2.50
CA GLN A 85 10.07 -1.85 3.68
C GLN A 85 10.66 -1.17 4.93
N LEU A 86 11.73 -0.38 4.76
CA LEU A 86 12.35 0.38 5.85
C LEU A 86 11.39 1.44 6.42
N CYS A 87 10.75 2.23 5.56
CA CYS A 87 9.79 3.24 5.97
C CYS A 87 8.59 2.61 6.70
N LEU A 88 8.09 1.47 6.21
CA LEU A 88 7.04 0.69 6.88
C LEU A 88 7.46 0.29 8.30
N LYS A 89 8.65 -0.30 8.46
CA LYS A 89 9.17 -0.71 9.77
C LYS A 89 9.27 0.46 10.75
N GLN A 90 9.82 1.59 10.30
CA GLN A 90 9.91 2.80 11.11
C GLN A 90 8.52 3.30 11.54
N SER A 91 7.52 3.26 10.64
CA SER A 91 6.15 3.66 10.98
C SER A 91 5.49 2.75 12.02
N MET A 92 5.82 1.45 12.01
CA MET A 92 5.33 0.50 13.01
C MET A 92 5.97 0.76 14.37
N GLU A 93 7.29 0.96 14.42
CA GLU A 93 8.03 1.25 15.66
C GLU A 93 7.51 2.54 16.34
N GLN A 94 7.19 3.58 15.57
CA GLN A 94 6.55 4.79 16.10
C GLN A 94 5.14 4.52 16.65
N ASN A 95 4.29 3.78 15.93
CA ASN A 95 2.94 3.46 16.37
C ASN A 95 2.92 2.63 17.67
N TYR A 96 3.78 1.62 17.79
CA TYR A 96 3.92 0.85 19.03
C TYR A 96 4.37 1.73 20.21
N SER A 97 5.24 2.71 19.97
CA SER A 97 5.71 3.63 21.01
C SER A 97 4.61 4.57 21.49
N ASP A 98 3.67 4.97 20.63
CA ASP A 98 2.54 5.83 21.00
C ASP A 98 1.44 5.10 21.77
N ILE A 99 1.31 3.77 21.59
CA ILE A 99 0.38 2.93 22.35
C ILE A 99 0.89 2.62 23.77
N VAL A 100 2.22 2.65 23.97
CA VAL A 100 2.87 2.21 25.22
C VAL A 100 3.26 3.41 26.13
N LYS A 101 3.00 4.65 25.70
CA LYS A 101 3.16 5.87 26.52
C LYS A 101 1.87 6.24 27.24
#